data_AF-A0A9D4AE33-F1
#
_entry.id   AF-A0A9D4AE33-F1
#
_cell.length_a   1.000
_cell.length_b   1.000
_cell.length_c   1.000
_cell.angle_alpha   90.00
_cell.angle_beta   90.00
_cell.angle_gamma   90.00
#
_symmetry.space_group_name_H-M   'P 1'
#
loop_
_entity.id
_entity.type
_entity.pdbx_description
1 polymer ?
#
loop_
_entity_poly.entity_id
_entity_poly.type
_entity_poly.pdbx_seq_one_letter_code
_entity_poly.pdbx_strand_id
1 'polypeptide(L)'
;MLSIGIKLSLDDFALAVKRPLPLSVGLIVQYMLKPGLGVLIAKAFGMSPMFYEGFILTLCIAKAQLSSYVSFLSKRDVAVSILLTSFTTIASVLLTSLLTGLLIGSLVMMSKSILEVVFVPVALGLVLNTYAKLVVTILRPVMPFVAMICTSLCIGSPLALNLSQILSKDGLQLVHPVLAFHAVAFAIGCWILNIPAFRQREEVCRKISLCSGMQSSTMAGFWQSSS
;
A
#
# COMPACT_ATOMS: atom_id res chain seq x y z
N MET A 1 10.94 2.83 2.85
CA MET A 1 11.06 2.39 1.44
C MET A 1 12.27 1.52 1.10
N LEU A 2 13.52 1.85 1.46
CA LEU A 2 14.76 1.11 1.07
C LEU A 2 14.70 -0.43 1.12
N SER A 3 14.01 -1.02 2.11
CA SER A 3 13.81 -2.47 2.27
C SER A 3 13.09 -3.17 1.09
N ILE A 4 12.37 -2.40 0.26
CA ILE A 4 11.80 -2.86 -1.02
C ILE A 4 12.85 -2.73 -2.14
N GLY A 5 13.54 -1.59 -2.22
CA GLY A 5 14.57 -1.30 -3.22
C GLY A 5 15.63 -2.41 -3.31
N ILE A 6 16.19 -2.83 -2.18
CA ILE A 6 17.23 -3.88 -2.11
C ILE A 6 16.74 -5.31 -2.48
N LYS A 7 15.48 -5.45 -2.89
CA LYS A 7 14.87 -6.70 -3.35
C LYS A 7 14.47 -6.66 -4.83
N LEU A 8 14.68 -5.53 -5.53
CA LEU A 8 14.35 -5.35 -6.94
C LEU A 8 15.50 -5.72 -7.87
N SER A 9 15.24 -6.58 -8.86
CA SER A 9 16.11 -6.75 -10.03
C SER A 9 15.57 -6.01 -11.24
N LEU A 10 16.43 -5.76 -12.24
CA LEU A 10 16.01 -5.34 -13.58
C LEU A 10 15.19 -6.44 -14.28
N ASP A 11 15.47 -7.71 -13.98
CA ASP A 11 14.75 -8.88 -14.50
C ASP A 11 13.27 -8.88 -14.09
N ASP A 12 12.94 -8.36 -12.90
CA ASP A 12 11.56 -8.22 -12.45
C ASP A 12 10.80 -7.34 -13.44
N PHE A 13 11.31 -6.13 -13.74
CA PHE A 13 10.67 -5.20 -14.69
C PHE A 13 10.47 -5.83 -16.07
N ALA A 14 11.45 -6.59 -16.56
CA ALA A 14 11.32 -7.34 -17.82
C ALA A 14 10.22 -8.43 -17.77
N LEU A 15 9.93 -8.99 -16.59
CA LEU A 15 8.86 -9.97 -16.38
C LEU A 15 7.46 -9.31 -16.29
N ALA A 16 7.34 -8.04 -15.87
CA ALA A 16 6.05 -7.31 -15.88
C ALA A 16 5.51 -7.15 -17.30
N VAL A 17 6.37 -6.73 -18.24
CA VAL A 17 6.00 -6.57 -19.65
C VAL A 17 5.49 -7.89 -20.24
N LYS A 18 6.01 -9.03 -19.75
CA LYS A 18 5.59 -10.39 -20.15
C LYS A 18 4.34 -10.91 -19.41
N ARG A 19 3.82 -10.19 -18.40
CA ARG A 19 2.63 -10.59 -17.62
C ARG A 19 1.72 -9.39 -17.28
N PRO A 20 1.12 -8.72 -18.29
CA PRO A 20 0.31 -7.52 -18.07
C PRO A 20 -0.98 -7.79 -17.27
N LEU A 21 -1.69 -8.89 -17.51
CA LEU A 21 -3.04 -9.10 -16.97
C LEU A 21 -3.09 -9.12 -15.42
N PRO A 22 -2.22 -9.86 -14.69
CA PRO A 22 -2.17 -9.77 -13.22
C PRO A 22 -1.78 -8.38 -12.69
N LEU A 23 -0.98 -7.63 -13.46
CA LEU A 23 -0.55 -6.28 -13.10
C LEU A 23 -1.72 -5.28 -13.23
N SER A 24 -2.44 -5.31 -14.36
CA SER A 24 -3.61 -4.48 -14.63
C SER A 24 -4.73 -4.73 -13.60
N VAL A 25 -5.07 -5.99 -13.31
CA VAL A 25 -6.07 -6.30 -12.28
C VAL A 25 -5.62 -5.81 -10.90
N GLY A 26 -4.33 -5.96 -10.57
CA GLY A 26 -3.76 -5.43 -9.33
C GLY A 26 -3.88 -3.91 -9.21
N LEU A 27 -3.62 -3.18 -10.30
CA LEU A 27 -3.75 -1.71 -10.34
C LEU A 27 -5.22 -1.25 -10.24
N ILE A 28 -6.15 -1.92 -10.93
CA ILE A 28 -7.60 -1.62 -10.88
C ILE A 28 -8.14 -1.86 -9.47
N VAL A 29 -7.81 -3.00 -8.85
CA VAL A 29 -8.18 -3.29 -7.47
C VAL A 29 -7.62 -2.23 -6.52
N GLN A 30 -6.36 -1.81 -6.73
CA GLN A 30 -5.70 -0.90 -5.81
C GLN A 30 -6.17 0.56 -5.91
N TYR A 31 -6.44 1.08 -7.11
CA TYR A 31 -6.74 2.50 -7.33
C TYR A 31 -8.19 2.82 -7.69
N MET A 32 -8.97 1.86 -8.17
CA MET A 32 -10.41 2.07 -8.40
C MET A 32 -11.23 1.42 -7.28
N LEU A 33 -10.97 0.14 -6.98
CA LEU A 33 -11.83 -0.62 -6.08
C LEU A 33 -11.66 -0.23 -4.61
N LYS A 34 -10.42 -0.13 -4.10
CA LYS A 34 -10.19 0.25 -2.70
C LYS A 34 -10.70 1.65 -2.35
N PRO A 35 -10.46 2.71 -3.15
CA PRO A 35 -11.02 4.03 -2.83
C PRO A 35 -12.55 4.07 -2.97
N GLY A 36 -13.11 3.41 -3.99
CA GLY A 36 -14.57 3.33 -4.18
C GLY A 36 -15.28 2.59 -3.04
N LEU A 37 -14.77 1.41 -2.64
CA LEU A 37 -15.23 0.68 -1.46
C LEU A 37 -15.10 1.51 -0.18
N GLY A 38 -14.03 2.31 -0.10
CA GLY A 38 -13.81 3.31 0.94
C GLY A 38 -14.94 4.30 1.09
N VAL A 39 -15.27 5.02 0.01
CA VAL A 39 -16.36 6.01 0.00
C VAL A 39 -17.71 5.35 0.33
N LEU A 40 -17.95 4.13 -0.17
CA LEU A 40 -19.16 3.37 0.16
C LEU A 40 -19.26 3.05 1.66
N ILE A 41 -18.18 2.57 2.28
CA ILE A 41 -18.15 2.21 3.70
C ILE A 41 -18.17 3.45 4.59
N ALA A 42 -17.44 4.51 4.25
CA ALA A 42 -17.47 5.77 4.98
C ALA A 42 -18.88 6.38 5.01
N LYS A 43 -19.62 6.30 3.89
CA LYS A 43 -21.03 6.71 3.81
C LYS A 43 -21.96 5.77 4.59
N ALA A 44 -21.81 4.45 4.43
CA ALA A 44 -22.67 3.45 5.07
C ALA A 44 -22.59 3.45 6.61
N PHE A 45 -21.42 3.78 7.18
CA PHE A 45 -21.21 3.90 8.62
C PHE A 45 -21.34 5.33 9.18
N GLY A 46 -21.73 6.31 8.35
CA GLY A 46 -21.88 7.71 8.77
C GLY A 46 -20.60 8.32 9.34
N MET A 47 -19.45 8.07 8.70
CA MET A 47 -18.13 8.48 9.21
C MET A 47 -18.04 10.00 9.39
N SER A 48 -17.66 10.44 10.59
CA SER A 48 -17.44 11.85 10.92
C SER A 48 -16.44 12.51 9.94
N PRO A 49 -16.70 13.74 9.45
CA PRO A 49 -15.79 14.45 8.54
C PRO A 49 -14.35 14.52 9.04
N MET A 50 -14.16 14.62 10.36
CA MET A 50 -12.86 14.62 11.06
C MET A 50 -11.97 13.42 10.69
N PHE A 51 -12.55 12.27 10.37
CA PHE A 51 -11.83 11.05 10.00
C PHE A 51 -11.97 10.69 8.52
N TYR A 52 -12.96 11.24 7.80
CA TYR A 52 -13.23 10.91 6.40
C TYR A 52 -12.00 11.12 5.49
N GLU A 53 -11.34 12.28 5.58
CA GLU A 53 -10.21 12.60 4.70
C GLU A 53 -9.02 11.68 4.94
N GLY A 54 -8.61 11.50 6.21
CA GLY A 54 -7.51 10.62 6.59
C GLY A 54 -7.79 9.14 6.28
N PHE A 55 -9.05 8.71 6.41
CA PHE A 55 -9.49 7.39 5.98
C PHE A 55 -9.34 7.25 4.46
N ILE A 56 -10.03 8.06 3.65
CA ILE A 56 -9.99 7.96 2.17
C ILE A 56 -8.57 8.09 1.62
N LEU A 57 -7.75 9.02 2.13
CA LEU A 57 -6.34 9.14 1.77
C LEU A 57 -5.55 7.84 2.04
N THR A 58 -5.77 7.20 3.19
CA THR A 58 -5.17 5.88 3.51
C THR A 58 -5.56 4.79 2.51
N LEU A 59 -6.73 4.89 1.86
CA LEU A 59 -7.20 3.92 0.88
C LEU A 59 -6.68 4.18 -0.53
N CYS A 60 -6.47 5.45 -0.89
CA CYS A 60 -5.85 5.87 -2.16
C CYS A 60 -4.34 5.57 -2.20
N ILE A 61 -3.68 5.59 -1.03
CA ILE A 61 -2.23 5.35 -0.89
C ILE A 61 -1.82 3.92 -1.25
N ALA A 62 -0.59 3.77 -1.75
CA ALA A 62 -0.04 2.49 -2.16
C ALA A 62 0.01 1.40 -1.08
N LYS A 63 -0.06 0.16 -1.58
CA LYS A 63 0.05 -1.13 -0.90
C LYS A 63 1.05 -1.17 0.27
N ALA A 64 0.64 -1.80 1.37
CA ALA A 64 1.49 -2.10 2.52
C ALA A 64 2.82 -2.79 2.14
N GLN A 65 3.95 -2.29 2.68
CA GLN A 65 5.25 -2.98 2.59
C GLN A 65 5.16 -4.43 3.11
N LEU A 66 4.34 -4.65 4.14
CA LEU A 66 4.11 -5.94 4.79
C LEU A 66 3.53 -7.00 3.84
N SER A 67 2.74 -6.61 2.85
CA SER A 67 2.10 -7.54 1.89
C SER A 67 3.10 -8.31 1.03
N SER A 68 4.25 -7.70 0.75
CA SER A 68 5.33 -8.32 -0.02
C SER A 68 6.23 -9.19 0.86
N TYR A 69 6.24 -8.96 2.17
CA TYR A 69 6.83 -9.87 3.15
C TYR A 69 5.96 -11.13 3.35
N VAL A 70 4.63 -10.98 3.48
CA VAL A 70 3.69 -12.11 3.50
C VAL A 70 3.77 -12.91 2.20
N SER A 71 3.84 -12.25 1.05
CA SER A 71 4.01 -12.92 -0.25
C SER A 71 5.31 -13.75 -0.29
N PHE A 72 6.43 -13.17 0.14
CA PHE A 72 7.74 -13.83 0.24
C PHE A 72 7.73 -15.05 1.17
N LEU A 73 7.25 -14.90 2.42
CA LEU A 73 7.07 -16.00 3.38
C LEU A 73 6.26 -17.16 2.79
N SER A 74 5.23 -16.82 2.01
CA SER A 74 4.31 -17.80 1.44
C SER A 74 4.83 -18.53 0.20
N LYS A 75 6.08 -18.27 -0.23
CA LYS A 75 6.79 -18.84 -1.40
C LYS A 75 6.12 -18.67 -2.78
N ARG A 76 4.95 -18.05 -2.87
CA ARG A 76 4.12 -17.98 -4.10
C ARG A 76 4.37 -16.76 -4.99
N ASP A 77 4.55 -17.03 -6.28
CA ASP A 77 4.89 -16.13 -7.40
C ASP A 77 5.47 -14.77 -6.95
N VAL A 78 6.69 -14.80 -6.42
CA VAL A 78 7.31 -13.67 -5.71
C VAL A 78 7.56 -12.48 -6.64
N ALA A 79 7.96 -12.74 -7.89
CA ALA A 79 8.19 -11.71 -8.91
C ALA A 79 6.94 -10.86 -9.16
N VAL A 80 5.74 -11.46 -9.25
CA VAL A 80 4.47 -10.70 -9.37
C VAL A 80 4.20 -9.81 -8.14
N SER A 81 4.75 -10.15 -6.96
CA SER A 81 4.62 -9.28 -5.76
C SER A 81 5.57 -8.10 -5.82
N ILE A 82 6.82 -8.36 -6.20
CA ILE A 82 7.86 -7.34 -6.38
C ILE A 82 7.38 -6.34 -7.44
N LEU A 83 6.92 -6.84 -8.59
CA LEU A 83 6.38 -6.05 -9.68
C LEU A 83 5.18 -5.18 -9.32
N LEU A 84 4.13 -5.78 -8.77
CA LEU A 84 2.93 -5.02 -8.43
C LEU A 84 3.23 -4.00 -7.33
N THR A 85 4.17 -4.28 -6.42
CA THR A 85 4.71 -3.26 -5.50
C THR A 85 5.45 -2.14 -6.25
N SER A 86 6.38 -2.43 -7.17
CA SER A 86 7.12 -1.39 -7.91
C SER A 86 6.21 -0.47 -8.71
N PHE A 87 5.36 -1.05 -9.55
CA PHE A 87 4.44 -0.29 -10.40
C PHE A 87 3.47 0.52 -9.56
N THR A 88 2.96 -0.02 -8.43
CA THR A 88 2.08 0.77 -7.56
C THR A 88 2.84 1.83 -6.75
N THR A 89 4.07 1.58 -6.28
CA THR A 89 4.88 2.63 -5.63
C THR A 89 5.15 3.79 -6.58
N ILE A 90 5.56 3.52 -7.82
CA ILE A 90 5.77 4.55 -8.84
C ILE A 90 4.45 5.26 -9.17
N ALA A 91 3.39 4.51 -9.47
CA ALA A 91 2.11 5.09 -9.86
C ALA A 91 1.42 5.87 -8.72
N SER A 92 1.71 5.54 -7.45
CA SER A 92 1.11 6.21 -6.29
C SER A 92 1.42 7.70 -6.20
N VAL A 93 2.58 8.14 -6.69
CA VAL A 93 2.96 9.57 -6.71
C VAL A 93 1.90 10.39 -7.46
N LEU A 94 1.44 9.87 -8.60
CA LEU A 94 0.49 10.55 -9.48
C LEU A 94 -0.96 10.18 -9.14
N LEU A 95 -1.27 8.89 -9.09
CA LEU A 95 -2.64 8.41 -8.87
C LEU A 95 -3.18 8.83 -7.52
N THR A 96 -2.39 8.82 -6.45
CA THR A 96 -2.94 9.15 -5.13
C THR A 96 -3.30 10.62 -5.02
N SER A 97 -2.49 11.53 -5.58
CA SER A 97 -2.79 12.96 -5.60
C SER A 97 -4.06 13.25 -6.43
N LEU A 98 -4.17 12.62 -7.61
CA LEU A 98 -5.37 12.69 -8.46
C LEU A 98 -6.63 12.15 -7.77
N LEU A 99 -6.55 10.98 -7.15
CA LEU A 99 -7.64 10.36 -6.40
C LEU A 99 -8.06 11.21 -5.18
N THR A 100 -7.10 11.80 -4.47
CA THR A 100 -7.38 12.65 -3.30
C THR A 100 -8.16 13.89 -3.74
N GLY A 101 -7.71 14.57 -4.80
CA GLY A 101 -8.45 15.68 -5.41
C GLY A 101 -9.85 15.29 -5.88
N LEU A 102 -10.04 14.08 -6.42
CA LEU A 102 -11.33 13.60 -6.91
C LEU A 102 -12.32 13.17 -5.80
N LEU A 103 -11.82 12.58 -4.70
CA LEU A 103 -12.64 11.87 -3.69
C LEU A 103 -12.83 12.66 -2.38
N ILE A 104 -11.96 13.62 -2.12
CA ILE A 104 -12.02 14.54 -0.97
C ILE A 104 -12.25 15.99 -1.43
N GLY A 105 -11.90 16.34 -2.68
CA GLY A 105 -12.04 17.69 -3.23
C GLY A 105 -10.81 18.58 -2.99
N SER A 106 -9.91 18.19 -2.07
CA SER A 106 -8.63 18.85 -1.84
C SER A 106 -7.54 18.23 -2.72
N LEU A 107 -6.94 19.04 -3.60
CA LEU A 107 -5.76 18.64 -4.37
C LEU A 107 -4.51 18.65 -3.48
N VAL A 108 -4.34 17.60 -2.68
CA VAL A 108 -3.10 17.32 -1.96
C VAL A 108 -2.01 16.97 -2.99
N MET A 109 -1.33 18.00 -3.49
CA MET A 109 -0.17 17.87 -4.38
C MET A 109 1.00 17.26 -3.60
N MET A 110 1.63 16.23 -4.13
CA MET A 110 2.82 15.64 -3.49
C MET A 110 3.97 16.64 -3.55
N SER A 111 4.37 17.18 -2.39
CA SER A 111 5.57 18.01 -2.28
C SER A 111 6.82 17.21 -2.69
N LYS A 112 7.86 17.90 -3.20
CA LYS A 112 9.11 17.26 -3.67
C LYS A 112 9.72 16.34 -2.61
N SER A 113 9.65 16.75 -1.34
CA SER A 113 10.11 15.99 -0.18
C SER A 113 9.48 14.59 -0.09
N ILE A 114 8.18 14.45 -0.42
CA ILE A 114 7.49 13.15 -0.41
C ILE A 114 7.98 12.27 -1.55
N LEU A 115 8.13 12.86 -2.75
CA LEU A 115 8.68 12.16 -3.91
C LEU A 115 10.10 11.67 -3.62
N GLU A 116 10.94 12.48 -2.98
CA GLU A 116 12.30 12.11 -2.58
C GLU A 116 12.31 10.96 -1.55
N VAL A 117 11.52 11.06 -0.48
CA VAL A 117 11.39 10.03 0.58
C VAL A 117 10.88 8.69 0.05
N VAL A 118 10.11 8.67 -1.04
CA VAL A 118 9.68 7.45 -1.71
C VAL A 118 10.68 6.97 -2.75
N PHE A 119 11.08 7.83 -3.69
CA PHE A 119 11.82 7.46 -4.89
C PHE A 119 13.31 7.23 -4.63
N VAL A 120 13.97 8.12 -3.87
CA VAL A 120 15.43 8.02 -3.64
C VAL A 120 15.79 6.72 -2.92
N PRO A 121 15.09 6.28 -1.84
CA PRO A 121 15.40 5.00 -1.21
C PRO A 121 15.05 3.78 -2.06
N VAL A 122 14.09 3.86 -2.99
CA VAL A 122 13.81 2.75 -3.92
C VAL A 122 14.90 2.65 -4.98
N ALA A 123 15.26 3.77 -5.61
CA ALA A 123 16.32 3.84 -6.61
C ALA A 123 17.68 3.42 -6.03
N LEU A 124 18.06 3.95 -4.87
CA LEU A 124 19.28 3.56 -4.16
C LEU A 124 19.29 2.05 -3.85
N GLY A 125 18.18 1.48 -3.40
CA GLY A 125 18.10 0.05 -3.14
C GLY A 125 18.24 -0.81 -4.39
N LEU A 126 17.66 -0.40 -5.52
CA LEU A 126 17.82 -1.09 -6.81
C LEU A 126 19.26 -1.01 -7.32
N VAL A 127 19.91 0.14 -7.22
CA VAL A 127 21.34 0.32 -7.54
C VAL A 127 22.20 -0.58 -6.66
N LEU A 128 21.97 -0.63 -5.34
CA LEU A 128 22.67 -1.52 -4.42
C LEU A 128 22.44 -3.01 -4.76
N ASN A 129 21.22 -3.42 -5.13
CA ASN A 129 20.94 -4.81 -5.51
C ASN A 129 21.55 -5.19 -6.88
N THR A 130 21.75 -4.21 -7.76
CA THR A 130 22.38 -4.42 -9.08
C THR A 130 23.89 -4.55 -8.95
N TYR A 131 24.55 -3.58 -8.30
CA TYR A 131 26.02 -3.45 -8.30
C TYR A 131 26.68 -3.90 -6.99
N ALA A 132 26.04 -3.71 -5.83
CA ALA A 132 26.61 -3.93 -4.50
C ALA A 132 26.03 -5.18 -3.80
N LYS A 133 25.94 -6.30 -4.51
CA LYS A 133 25.27 -7.54 -4.06
C LYS A 133 25.78 -8.07 -2.71
N LEU A 134 27.07 -7.88 -2.39
CA LEU A 134 27.66 -8.22 -1.08
C LEU A 134 26.98 -7.44 0.06
N VAL A 135 26.88 -6.12 -0.07
CA VAL A 135 26.24 -5.23 0.90
C VAL A 135 24.76 -5.59 1.06
N VAL A 136 24.07 -5.87 -0.04
CA VAL A 136 22.66 -6.28 0.00
C VAL A 136 22.46 -7.63 0.67
N THR A 137 23.40 -8.58 0.55
CA THR A 137 23.34 -9.86 1.26
C THR A 137 23.40 -9.66 2.78
N ILE A 138 24.24 -8.73 3.25
CA ILE A 138 24.36 -8.38 4.68
C ILE A 138 23.12 -7.61 5.17
N LEU A 139 22.58 -6.68 4.38
CA LEU A 139 21.41 -5.88 4.76
C LEU A 139 20.09 -6.67 4.75
N ARG A 140 19.90 -7.60 3.80
CA ARG A 140 18.63 -8.34 3.60
C ARG A 140 18.05 -9.02 4.85
N PRO A 141 18.81 -9.69 5.74
CA PRO A 141 18.26 -10.27 6.97
C PRO A 141 17.91 -9.24 8.06
N VAL A 142 18.60 -8.09 8.10
CA VAL A 142 18.41 -7.06 9.15
C VAL A 142 17.27 -6.09 8.81
N MET A 143 17.11 -5.77 7.52
CA MET A 143 16.16 -4.77 7.02
C MET A 143 14.66 -5.03 7.28
N PRO A 144 14.17 -6.25 7.56
CA PRO A 144 12.82 -6.47 8.10
C PRO A 144 12.66 -5.92 9.52
N PHE A 145 13.64 -6.14 10.41
CA PHE A 145 13.59 -5.67 11.80
C PHE A 145 13.64 -4.14 11.87
N VAL A 146 14.55 -3.52 11.12
CA VAL A 146 14.63 -2.05 10.97
C VAL A 146 13.31 -1.50 10.44
N ALA A 147 12.72 -2.13 9.41
CA ALA A 147 11.43 -1.71 8.88
C ALA A 147 10.29 -1.82 9.91
N MET A 148 10.25 -2.88 10.73
CA MET A 148 9.26 -3.01 11.80
C MET A 148 9.42 -1.91 12.85
N ILE A 149 10.63 -1.64 13.34
CA ILE A 149 10.91 -0.61 14.36
C ILE A 149 10.55 0.79 13.84
N CYS A 150 10.96 1.15 12.62
CA CYS A 150 10.57 2.42 12.01
C CYS A 150 9.04 2.53 11.83
N THR A 151 8.38 1.44 11.41
CA THR A 151 6.92 1.43 11.22
C THR A 151 6.17 1.60 12.54
N SER A 152 6.61 0.93 13.62
CA SER A 152 5.99 1.09 14.95
C SER A 152 6.18 2.49 15.51
N LEU A 153 7.35 3.12 15.32
CA LEU A 153 7.59 4.50 15.75
C LEU A 153 6.72 5.50 14.97
N CYS A 154 6.64 5.36 13.64
CA CYS A 154 5.82 6.24 12.80
C CYS A 154 4.31 6.06 12.98
N ILE A 155 3.84 4.93 13.54
CA ILE A 155 2.43 4.74 13.96
C ILE A 155 2.24 5.24 15.40
N GLY A 156 3.19 4.96 16.30
CA GLY A 156 3.10 5.30 17.72
C GLY A 156 3.13 6.81 18.00
N SER A 157 3.90 7.59 17.24
CA SER A 157 3.97 9.06 17.40
C SER A 157 2.62 9.76 17.22
N PRO A 158 1.92 9.67 16.06
CA PRO A 158 0.61 10.29 15.90
C PRO A 158 -0.47 9.67 16.81
N LEU A 159 -0.36 8.39 17.17
CA LEU A 159 -1.26 7.74 18.15
C LEU A 159 -1.11 8.37 19.55
N ALA A 160 0.11 8.63 20.00
CA ALA A 160 0.37 9.26 21.30
C ALA A 160 -0.08 10.74 21.32
N LEU A 161 0.19 11.48 20.25
CA LEU A 161 -0.18 12.90 20.12
C LEU A 161 -1.70 13.12 20.08
N ASN A 162 -2.45 12.21 19.45
CA ASN A 162 -3.91 12.34 19.26
C ASN A 162 -4.73 11.41 20.17
N LEU A 163 -4.14 10.91 21.26
CA LEU A 163 -4.72 9.86 22.11
C LEU A 163 -6.09 10.24 22.68
N SER A 164 -6.32 11.50 23.05
CA SER A 164 -7.62 12.00 23.52
C SER A 164 -8.69 11.99 22.44
N GLN A 165 -8.33 12.32 21.19
CA GLN A 165 -9.22 12.29 20.04
C GLN A 165 -9.52 10.85 19.59
N ILE A 166 -8.56 9.93 19.72
CA ILE A 166 -8.71 8.51 19.38
C ILE A 166 -9.57 7.76 20.41
N LEU A 167 -9.47 8.12 21.70
CA LEU A 167 -10.34 7.60 22.76
C LEU A 167 -11.70 8.31 22.87
N SER A 168 -11.98 9.28 21.98
CA SER A 168 -13.32 9.88 21.87
C SER A 168 -14.34 8.88 21.32
N LYS A 169 -15.64 9.19 21.45
CA LYS A 169 -16.71 8.34 20.89
C LYS A 169 -16.55 8.14 19.38
N ASP A 170 -16.27 9.22 18.65
CA ASP A 170 -16.05 9.21 17.20
C ASP A 170 -14.80 8.40 16.82
N GLY A 171 -13.72 8.52 17.61
CA GLY A 171 -12.48 7.77 17.43
C GLY A 171 -12.65 6.26 17.67
N LEU A 172 -13.46 5.87 18.65
CA LEU A 172 -13.83 4.46 18.88
C LEU A 172 -14.81 3.95 17.81
N GLN A 173 -15.73 4.79 17.31
CA GLN A 173 -16.66 4.44 16.23
C GLN A 173 -15.90 4.11 14.94
N LEU A 174 -14.77 4.76 14.65
CA LEU A 174 -13.90 4.52 13.49
C LEU A 174 -13.43 3.07 13.34
N VAL A 175 -13.34 2.29 14.42
CA VAL A 175 -12.92 0.88 14.38
C VAL A 175 -13.83 0.03 13.49
N HIS A 176 -15.13 0.32 13.48
CA HIS A 176 -16.13 -0.46 12.74
C HIS A 176 -15.98 -0.35 11.20
N PRO A 177 -15.99 0.85 10.58
CA PRO A 177 -15.77 0.98 9.14
C PRO A 177 -14.37 0.53 8.71
N VAL A 178 -13.32 0.71 9.54
CA VAL A 178 -11.98 0.21 9.22
C VAL A 178 -11.94 -1.33 9.17
N LEU A 179 -12.52 -2.00 10.17
CA LEU A 179 -12.60 -3.47 10.19
C LEU A 179 -13.47 -4.02 9.05
N ALA A 180 -14.63 -3.39 8.81
CA ALA A 180 -15.52 -3.73 7.70
C ALA A 180 -14.83 -3.55 6.35
N PHE A 181 -14.07 -2.45 6.16
CA PHE A 181 -13.29 -2.21 4.94
C PHE A 181 -12.28 -3.33 4.70
N HIS A 182 -11.47 -3.69 5.68
CA HIS A 182 -10.48 -4.76 5.50
C HIS A 182 -11.15 -6.10 5.19
N ALA A 183 -12.20 -6.48 5.93
CA ALA A 183 -12.91 -7.73 5.71
C ALA A 183 -13.52 -7.83 4.30
N VAL A 184 -14.25 -6.79 3.87
CA VAL A 184 -14.87 -6.74 2.54
C VAL A 184 -13.82 -6.64 1.42
N ALA A 185 -12.72 -5.90 1.62
CA ALA A 185 -11.65 -5.80 0.64
C ALA A 185 -10.92 -7.14 0.44
N PHE A 186 -10.60 -7.88 1.51
CA PHE A 186 -10.04 -9.24 1.41
C PHE A 186 -11.00 -10.20 0.69
N ALA A 187 -12.30 -10.15 1.02
CA ALA A 187 -13.34 -10.98 0.40
C ALA A 187 -13.48 -10.71 -1.10
N ILE A 188 -13.65 -9.44 -1.50
CA ILE A 188 -13.76 -9.04 -2.92
C ILE A 188 -12.48 -9.41 -3.69
N GLY A 189 -11.30 -9.23 -3.07
CA GLY A 189 -10.02 -9.58 -3.68
C GLY A 189 -9.81 -11.08 -3.87
N CYS A 190 -10.53 -11.94 -3.14
CA CYS A 190 -10.67 -13.36 -3.46
C CYS A 190 -11.71 -13.59 -4.56
N TRP A 191 -12.87 -12.93 -4.47
CA TRP A 191 -14.06 -13.23 -5.28
C TRP A 191 -13.93 -12.82 -6.75
N ILE A 192 -13.27 -11.68 -7.04
CA ILE A 192 -13.01 -11.19 -8.41
C ILE A 192 -12.31 -12.24 -9.30
N LEU A 193 -11.55 -13.16 -8.71
CA LEU A 193 -10.72 -14.13 -9.43
C LEU A 193 -11.34 -15.54 -9.48
N ASN A 194 -12.55 -15.69 -8.94
CA ASN A 194 -13.47 -16.77 -9.30
C ASN A 194 -14.29 -16.45 -10.56
N ILE A 195 -14.34 -15.18 -11.00
CA ILE A 195 -15.01 -14.79 -12.25
C ILE A 195 -14.27 -15.45 -13.43
N PRO A 196 -14.92 -16.23 -14.31
CA PRO A 196 -14.24 -17.00 -15.35
C PRO A 196 -13.30 -16.19 -16.25
N ALA A 197 -13.70 -14.96 -16.63
CA ALA A 197 -12.91 -14.06 -17.46
C ALA A 197 -11.60 -13.56 -16.80
N PHE A 198 -11.52 -13.59 -15.46
CA PHE A 198 -10.35 -13.16 -14.69
C PHE A 198 -9.70 -14.30 -13.90
N ARG A 199 -10.09 -15.55 -14.14
CA ARG A 199 -9.59 -16.71 -13.41
C ARG A 199 -8.07 -16.82 -13.56
N GLN A 200 -7.37 -16.88 -12.43
CA GLN A 200 -5.91 -17.00 -12.35
C GLN A 200 -5.51 -18.22 -11.52
N ARG A 201 -4.21 -18.53 -11.48
CA ARG A 201 -3.67 -19.48 -10.50
C ARG A 201 -3.89 -18.95 -9.08
N GLU A 202 -4.19 -19.85 -8.15
CA GLU A 202 -4.46 -19.56 -6.73
C GLU A 202 -3.36 -18.69 -6.05
N GLU A 203 -2.12 -18.81 -6.53
CA GLU A 203 -0.96 -17.96 -6.22
C GLU A 203 -1.24 -16.45 -6.40
N VAL A 204 -1.86 -16.10 -7.53
CA VAL A 204 -2.23 -14.76 -7.93
C VAL A 204 -3.52 -14.34 -7.22
N CYS A 205 -4.45 -15.27 -7.00
CA CYS A 205 -5.70 -15.01 -6.28
C CYS A 205 -5.45 -14.58 -4.83
N ARG A 206 -4.71 -15.38 -4.06
CA ARG A 206 -4.33 -15.03 -2.67
C ARG A 206 -3.50 -13.74 -2.62
N LYS A 207 -2.64 -13.51 -3.62
CA LYS A 207 -1.87 -12.27 -3.73
C LYS A 207 -2.77 -11.05 -3.94
N ILE A 208 -3.73 -11.09 -4.85
CA ILE A 208 -4.62 -9.95 -5.13
C ILE A 208 -5.60 -9.70 -3.97
N SER A 209 -6.04 -10.73 -3.24
CA SER A 209 -6.70 -10.56 -1.94
C SER A 209 -5.82 -9.78 -0.94
N LEU A 210 -4.54 -10.14 -0.79
CA LEU A 210 -3.57 -9.39 0.02
C LEU A 210 -3.32 -7.97 -0.50
N CYS A 211 -3.39 -7.73 -1.82
CA CYS A 211 -3.33 -6.37 -2.40
C CYS A 211 -4.57 -5.54 -2.03
N SER A 212 -5.75 -6.18 -2.05
CA SER A 212 -7.03 -5.55 -1.76
C SER A 212 -7.12 -5.15 -0.29
N GLY A 213 -6.94 -6.10 0.64
CA GLY A 213 -7.12 -5.84 2.07
C GLY A 213 -6.00 -5.08 2.76
N MET A 214 -4.73 -5.20 2.36
CA MET A 214 -3.60 -4.58 3.09
C MET A 214 -3.29 -3.14 2.64
N GLN A 215 -3.03 -2.23 3.59
CA GLN A 215 -2.75 -0.80 3.36
C GLN A 215 -1.56 -0.28 4.16
N SER A 216 -1.00 0.85 3.71
CA SER A 216 0.20 1.48 4.28
C SER A 216 -0.16 2.76 5.04
N SER A 217 -0.90 2.64 6.14
CA SER A 217 -1.37 3.78 6.97
C SER A 217 -0.24 4.73 7.39
N THR A 218 0.97 4.20 7.60
CA THR A 218 2.18 4.99 7.91
C THR A 218 2.54 6.00 6.82
N MET A 219 2.20 5.74 5.55
CA MET A 219 2.40 6.72 4.47
C MET A 219 1.31 7.80 4.46
N ALA A 220 0.10 7.51 4.96
CA ALA A 220 -0.97 8.50 5.05
C ALA A 220 -0.63 9.60 6.06
N GLY A 221 -0.24 9.21 7.28
CA GLY A 221 0.23 10.15 8.29
C GLY A 221 1.42 10.98 7.82
N PHE A 222 2.34 10.41 7.04
CA PHE A 222 3.45 11.17 6.45
C PHE A 222 2.98 12.23 5.46
N TRP A 223 2.10 11.89 4.51
CA TRP A 223 1.58 12.88 3.56
C TRP A 223 0.83 14.01 4.28
N GLN A 224 -0.08 13.68 5.21
CA GLN A 224 -0.82 14.69 5.99
C GLN A 224 0.09 15.60 6.83
N SER A 225 1.26 15.12 7.26
CA SER A 225 2.26 15.95 7.96
C SER A 225 3.11 16.85 7.05
N SER A 226 2.83 16.86 5.73
CA SER A 226 3.67 17.49 4.71
C SER A 226 2.86 18.26 3.64
N SER A 227 1.59 18.53 3.94
CA SER A 227 0.59 19.26 3.14
C SER A 227 0.01 20.41 3.93
#